data_AF-A0A1J0KKN9-F1
#
_entry.id   AF-A0A1J0KKN9-F1
#
_cell.length_a   1.000
_cell.length_b   1.000
_cell.length_c   1.000
_cell.angle_alpha   90.00
_cell.angle_beta   90.00
_cell.angle_gamma   90.00
#
_symmetry.space_group_name_H-M   'P 1'
#
loop_
_entity.id
_entity.type
_entity.pdbx_description
1 polymer ?
#
loop_
_entity_poly.entity_id
_entity_poly.type
_entity_poly.pdbx_seq_one_letter_code
_entity_poly.pdbx_strand_id
1 'polypeptide(L)'
;KSCARIHTSNMKWLVVGLCLYLIITRDGWCAISEKQLNATKKLVRNSCTAKSKVAPEIIDAMHQGDFSDGQCYLHCIMNTYKLIKPDGSFDWEGGITTVNANAPPKIAVTAAASIKNCKDSLKNKSDKCAGAAEVAKCIYEDDPPNYFLP
;
A
#
# COMPACT_ATOMS: atom_id res chain seq x y z
N LYS A 1 -52.23 9.16 -35.70
CA LYS A 1 -51.26 9.46 -34.62
C LYS A 1 -49.96 8.72 -34.96
N SER A 2 -49.07 9.37 -35.71
CA SER A 2 -47.83 8.75 -36.19
C SER A 2 -46.77 8.87 -35.10
N CYS A 3 -46.24 7.72 -34.66
CA CYS A 3 -45.22 7.63 -33.63
C CYS A 3 -43.88 8.05 -34.23
N ALA A 4 -43.39 9.23 -33.85
CA ALA A 4 -42.08 9.72 -34.27
C ALA A 4 -41.00 8.82 -33.65
N ARG A 5 -40.31 8.06 -34.50
CA ARG A 5 -39.12 7.30 -34.17
C ARG A 5 -38.01 8.30 -33.83
N ILE A 6 -37.90 8.65 -32.56
CA ILE A 6 -36.83 9.52 -32.05
C ILE A 6 -35.49 8.82 -32.34
N HIS A 7 -34.67 9.53 -33.12
CA HIS A 7 -33.37 9.10 -33.61
C HIS A 7 -32.40 8.87 -32.43
N THR A 8 -32.26 7.62 -31.97
CA THR A 8 -31.38 7.22 -30.83
C THR A 8 -29.87 7.29 -31.16
N SER A 9 -29.47 7.86 -32.28
CA SER A 9 -28.07 7.91 -32.75
C SER A 9 -27.26 8.98 -32.02
N ASN A 10 -27.84 10.17 -31.80
CA ASN A 10 -27.11 11.34 -31.32
C ASN A 10 -26.82 11.29 -29.80
N MET A 11 -27.67 10.59 -29.03
CA MET A 11 -27.48 10.40 -27.59
C MET A 11 -26.23 9.54 -27.30
N LYS A 12 -25.94 8.55 -28.15
CA LYS A 12 -24.78 7.66 -27.97
C LYS A 12 -23.47 8.42 -28.15
N TRP A 13 -23.38 9.28 -29.16
CA TRP A 13 -22.21 10.12 -29.40
C TRP A 13 -22.06 11.23 -28.36
N LEU A 14 -23.16 11.77 -27.83
CA LEU A 14 -23.11 12.71 -26.70
C LEU A 14 -22.62 12.04 -25.42
N VAL A 15 -23.08 10.82 -25.11
CA VAL A 15 -22.61 10.05 -23.95
C VAL A 15 -21.14 9.63 -24.12
N VAL A 16 -20.74 9.17 -25.31
CA VAL A 16 -19.34 8.83 -25.61
C VAL A 16 -18.43 10.06 -25.55
N GLY A 17 -18.88 11.20 -26.11
CA GLY A 17 -18.16 12.47 -26.04
C GLY A 17 -18.01 12.99 -24.61
N LEU A 18 -19.06 12.86 -23.79
CA LEU A 18 -19.02 13.23 -22.37
C LEU A 18 -18.08 12.30 -21.58
N CYS A 19 -18.12 10.98 -21.82
CA CYS A 19 -17.20 10.03 -21.20
C CYS A 19 -15.74 10.30 -21.59
N LEU A 20 -15.47 10.61 -22.85
CA LEU A 20 -14.12 10.99 -23.31
C LEU A 20 -13.66 12.30 -22.68
N TYR A 21 -14.53 13.29 -22.57
CA TYR A 21 -14.23 14.56 -21.89
C TYR A 21 -13.93 14.36 -20.40
N LEU A 22 -14.66 13.46 -19.72
CA LEU A 22 -14.39 13.07 -18.33
C LEU A 22 -13.09 12.28 -18.15
N ILE A 23 -12.65 11.54 -19.18
CA ILE A 23 -11.34 10.85 -19.16
C ILE A 23 -10.20 11.84 -19.37
N ILE A 24 -10.35 12.81 -20.28
CA ILE A 24 -9.32 13.82 -20.61
C ILE A 24 -9.13 14.85 -19.48
N THR A 25 -10.13 15.07 -18.63
CA THR A 25 -10.06 16.03 -17.52
C THR A 25 -9.57 15.42 -16.20
N ARG A 26 -9.19 14.12 -16.18
CA ARG A 26 -8.69 13.41 -14.99
C ARG A 26 -7.19 13.58 -14.71
N ASP A 27 -6.50 14.51 -15.36
CA ASP A 27 -5.11 14.87 -15.03
C ASP A 27 -5.02 15.79 -13.79
N GLY A 28 -5.79 15.47 -12.75
CA GLY A 28 -5.80 16.17 -11.46
C GLY A 28 -4.97 15.42 -10.43
N TRP A 29 -3.73 15.88 -10.22
CA TRP A 29 -2.83 15.60 -9.09
C TRP A 29 -3.02 14.23 -8.39
N CYS A 30 -2.24 13.22 -8.79
CA CYS A 30 -2.14 11.93 -8.11
C CYS A 30 -1.44 12.04 -6.75
N ALA A 31 -2.09 12.68 -5.78
CA ALA A 31 -1.78 12.51 -4.37
C ALA A 31 -2.98 11.86 -3.70
N ILE A 32 -2.77 10.71 -3.05
CA ILE A 32 -3.81 10.11 -2.19
C ILE A 32 -4.19 11.15 -1.13
N SER A 33 -5.48 11.46 -1.03
CA SER A 33 -5.97 12.30 0.07
C SER A 33 -5.76 11.58 1.41
N GLU A 34 -5.60 12.32 2.50
CA GLU A 34 -5.45 11.73 3.83
C GLU A 34 -6.59 10.77 4.18
N LYS A 35 -7.82 11.08 3.75
CA LYS A 35 -8.99 10.21 3.91
C LYS A 35 -8.80 8.86 3.20
N GLN A 36 -8.29 8.88 1.97
CA GLN A 36 -8.00 7.67 1.22
C GLN A 36 -6.83 6.89 1.83
N LEU A 37 -5.79 7.57 2.32
CA LEU A 37 -4.68 6.92 3.02
C LEU A 37 -5.17 6.18 4.25
N ASN A 38 -5.98 6.83 5.09
CA ASN A 38 -6.53 6.24 6.31
C ASN A 38 -7.48 5.07 6.01
N ALA A 39 -8.28 5.16 4.95
CA ALA A 39 -9.13 4.06 4.50
C ALA A 39 -8.30 2.86 4.05
N THR A 40 -7.24 3.08 3.27
CA THR A 40 -6.32 2.03 2.81
C THR A 40 -5.59 1.39 3.97
N LYS A 41 -5.05 2.19 4.92
CA LYS A 41 -4.44 1.69 6.16
C LYS A 41 -5.38 0.73 6.89
N LYS A 42 -6.60 1.19 7.18
CA LYS A 42 -7.62 0.41 7.89
C LYS A 42 -7.96 -0.88 7.15
N LEU A 43 -8.08 -0.83 5.83
CA LEU A 43 -8.36 -2.02 5.01
C LEU A 43 -7.24 -3.05 5.11
N VAL A 44 -5.99 -2.63 4.94
CA VAL A 44 -4.81 -3.50 5.03
C VAL A 44 -4.69 -4.07 6.44
N ARG A 45 -4.82 -3.24 7.47
CA ARG A 45 -4.82 -3.67 8.88
C ARG A 45 -5.84 -4.75 9.15
N ASN A 46 -7.10 -4.52 8.79
CA ASN A 46 -8.17 -5.47 9.03
C ASN A 46 -7.95 -6.80 8.28
N SER A 47 -7.54 -6.71 7.01
CA SER A 47 -7.26 -7.88 6.17
C SER A 47 -6.13 -8.73 6.75
N CYS A 48 -5.03 -8.09 7.15
CA CYS A 48 -3.89 -8.80 7.69
C CYS A 48 -4.13 -9.30 9.12
N THR A 49 -4.84 -8.54 9.95
CA THR A 49 -5.26 -8.99 11.30
C THR A 49 -6.08 -10.28 11.20
N ALA A 50 -7.05 -10.33 10.29
CA ALA A 50 -7.88 -11.53 10.09
C ALA A 50 -7.05 -12.73 9.58
N LYS A 51 -6.09 -12.50 8.69
CA LYS A 51 -5.26 -13.56 8.10
C LYS A 51 -4.21 -14.10 9.07
N SER A 52 -3.59 -13.23 9.87
CA SER A 52 -2.57 -13.64 10.84
C SER A 52 -3.15 -14.04 12.20
N LYS A 53 -4.43 -13.73 12.45
CA LYS A 53 -5.10 -13.95 13.75
C LYS A 53 -4.34 -13.30 14.92
N VAL A 54 -3.67 -12.19 14.65
CA VAL A 54 -2.94 -11.42 15.67
C VAL A 54 -3.91 -10.55 16.46
N ALA A 55 -3.67 -10.39 17.76
CA ALA A 55 -4.48 -9.51 18.59
C ALA A 55 -4.10 -8.03 18.36
N PRO A 56 -5.04 -7.07 18.46
CA PRO A 56 -4.77 -5.65 18.22
C PRO A 56 -3.61 -5.09 19.05
N GLU A 57 -3.50 -5.51 20.31
CA GLU A 57 -2.46 -5.08 21.25
C GLU A 57 -1.05 -5.45 20.79
N ILE A 58 -0.88 -6.58 20.09
CA ILE A 58 0.40 -6.99 19.51
C ILE A 58 0.74 -6.08 18.32
N ILE A 59 -0.26 -5.64 17.55
CA ILE A 59 -0.02 -4.69 16.46
C ILE A 59 0.40 -3.33 17.03
N ASP A 60 -0.26 -2.89 18.10
CA ASP A 60 0.05 -1.63 18.77
C ASP A 60 1.45 -1.67 19.41
N ALA A 61 1.89 -2.83 19.91
CA ALA A 61 3.25 -3.03 20.41
C ALA A 61 4.33 -2.85 19.30
N MET A 62 4.05 -3.29 18.07
CA MET A 62 4.98 -3.08 16.94
C MET A 62 5.12 -1.60 16.56
N HIS A 63 4.10 -0.76 16.80
CA HIS A 63 4.26 0.69 16.65
C HIS A 63 5.23 1.30 17.69
N GLN A 64 5.50 0.58 18.77
CA GLN A 64 6.46 0.95 19.82
C GLN A 64 7.79 0.20 19.70
N GLY A 65 7.99 -0.57 18.63
CA GLY A 65 9.22 -1.30 18.36
C GLY A 65 9.29 -2.72 18.92
N ASP A 66 8.17 -3.28 19.42
CA ASP A 66 8.12 -4.68 19.84
C ASP A 66 7.61 -5.59 18.72
N PHE A 67 8.48 -6.44 18.20
CA PHE A 67 8.22 -7.32 17.06
C PHE A 67 8.20 -8.82 17.43
N SER A 68 8.08 -9.17 18.71
CA SER A 68 8.14 -10.56 19.18
C SER A 68 7.05 -11.45 18.58
N ASP A 69 5.79 -10.98 18.58
CA ASP A 69 4.61 -11.84 18.38
C ASP A 69 3.75 -11.47 17.15
N GLY A 70 4.15 -10.44 16.39
CA GLY A 70 3.41 -9.89 15.25
C GLY A 70 3.96 -10.25 13.86
N GLN A 71 4.92 -11.17 13.77
CA GLN A 71 5.75 -11.36 12.57
C GLN A 71 4.98 -11.71 11.29
N CYS A 72 4.00 -12.62 11.38
CA CYS A 72 3.20 -13.01 10.20
C CYS A 72 2.22 -11.94 9.74
N TYR A 73 1.85 -10.99 10.61
CA TYR A 73 1.09 -9.80 10.21
C TYR A 73 1.93 -8.91 9.29
N LEU A 74 3.21 -8.70 9.62
CA LEU A 74 4.17 -7.97 8.79
C LEU A 74 4.38 -8.65 7.44
N HIS A 75 4.51 -9.98 7.43
CA HIS A 75 4.59 -10.74 6.18
C HIS A 75 3.35 -10.57 5.31
N CYS A 76 2.15 -10.54 5.91
CA CYS A 76 0.91 -10.26 5.18
C CYS A 76 0.94 -8.86 4.54
N ILE A 77 1.39 -7.84 5.27
CA ILE A 77 1.51 -6.47 4.74
C ILE A 77 2.49 -6.43 3.57
N MET A 78 3.68 -7.01 3.73
CA MET A 78 4.70 -7.03 2.68
C MET A 78 4.20 -7.73 1.43
N ASN A 79 3.48 -8.85 1.55
CA ASN A 79 2.85 -9.48 0.40
C ASN A 79 1.74 -8.63 -0.23
N THR A 80 0.94 -7.93 0.58
CA THR A 80 -0.12 -7.05 0.09
C THR A 80 0.44 -5.95 -0.82
N TYR A 81 1.61 -5.42 -0.45
CA TYR A 81 2.34 -4.43 -1.24
C TYR A 81 3.33 -5.04 -2.26
N LYS A 82 3.35 -6.37 -2.42
CA LYS A 82 4.25 -7.10 -3.34
C LYS A 82 5.74 -6.81 -3.09
N LEU A 83 6.12 -6.69 -1.83
CA LEU A 83 7.49 -6.36 -1.40
C LEU A 83 8.38 -7.59 -1.21
N ILE A 84 7.88 -8.79 -1.49
CA ILE A 84 8.66 -10.04 -1.42
C ILE A 84 8.76 -10.60 -2.84
N LYS A 85 10.00 -10.75 -3.32
CA LYS A 85 10.29 -11.33 -4.63
C LYS A 85 10.02 -12.85 -4.64
N PRO A 86 9.87 -13.48 -5.81
CA PRO A 86 9.67 -14.92 -5.91
C PRO A 86 10.78 -15.76 -5.25
N ASP A 87 12.00 -15.23 -5.16
CA ASP A 87 13.15 -15.87 -4.50
C ASP A 87 13.20 -15.63 -2.97
N GLY A 88 12.16 -15.00 -2.42
CA GLY A 88 12.04 -14.68 -1.00
C GLY A 88 12.86 -13.46 -0.55
N SER A 89 13.52 -12.74 -1.44
CA SER A 89 14.23 -11.50 -1.10
C SER A 89 13.28 -10.29 -1.00
N PHE A 90 13.72 -9.25 -0.29
CA PHE A 90 12.98 -8.00 -0.16
C PHE A 90 13.07 -7.17 -1.45
N ASP A 91 11.93 -6.83 -2.04
CA ASP A 91 11.82 -5.97 -3.21
C ASP A 91 11.87 -4.48 -2.84
N TRP A 92 13.05 -4.02 -2.42
CA TRP A 92 13.23 -2.64 -1.99
C TRP A 92 13.02 -1.62 -3.14
N GLU A 93 13.39 -1.96 -4.38
CA GLU A 93 13.18 -1.09 -5.55
C GLU A 93 11.67 -0.96 -5.88
N GLY A 94 10.96 -2.09 -5.88
CA GLY A 94 9.50 -2.11 -6.00
C GLY A 94 8.82 -1.38 -4.85
N GLY A 95 9.38 -1.48 -3.63
CA GLY A 95 8.94 -0.74 -2.45
C GLY A 95 9.06 0.78 -2.62
N ILE A 96 10.23 1.27 -3.01
CA ILE A 96 10.47 2.70 -3.30
C ILE A 96 9.51 3.20 -4.38
N THR A 97 9.34 2.44 -5.45
CA THR A 97 8.42 2.77 -6.54
C THR A 97 6.98 2.88 -6.04
N THR A 98 6.55 1.90 -5.23
CA THR A 98 5.20 1.85 -4.66
C THR A 98 4.93 3.04 -3.75
N VAL A 99 5.84 3.39 -2.84
CA VAL A 99 5.62 4.53 -1.92
C VAL A 99 5.64 5.86 -2.65
N ASN A 100 6.53 6.06 -3.61
CA ASN A 100 6.59 7.30 -4.40
C ASN A 100 5.33 7.53 -5.25
N ALA A 101 4.70 6.45 -5.73
CA ALA A 101 3.51 6.54 -6.55
C ALA A 101 2.21 6.73 -5.75
N ASN A 102 2.15 6.26 -4.49
CA ASN A 102 0.90 6.15 -3.75
C ASN A 102 0.85 6.94 -2.44
N ALA A 103 1.99 7.24 -1.82
CA ALA A 103 2.02 7.92 -0.53
C ALA A 103 2.07 9.46 -0.69
N PRO A 104 1.55 10.22 0.29
CA PRO A 104 1.80 11.66 0.36
C PRO A 104 3.30 11.96 0.39
N PRO A 105 3.75 13.12 -0.14
CA PRO A 105 5.17 13.43 -0.32
C PRO A 105 6.04 13.23 0.93
N LYS A 106 5.55 13.64 2.10
CA LYS A 106 6.28 13.49 3.37
C LYS A 106 6.56 12.02 3.70
N ILE A 107 5.57 11.15 3.53
CA ILE A 107 5.70 9.71 3.80
C ILE A 107 6.55 9.04 2.73
N ALA A 108 6.36 9.43 1.46
CA ALA A 108 7.13 8.87 0.34
C ALA A 108 8.63 9.07 0.53
N VAL A 109 9.06 10.29 0.89
CA VAL A 109 10.47 10.63 1.08
C VAL A 109 11.10 9.83 2.23
N THR A 110 10.46 9.82 3.41
CA THR A 110 11.01 9.13 4.58
C THR A 110 10.99 7.61 4.39
N ALA A 111 9.87 7.05 3.92
CA ALA A 111 9.74 5.61 3.68
C ALA A 111 10.70 5.12 2.60
N ALA A 112 10.89 5.87 1.50
CA ALA A 112 11.83 5.49 0.45
C ALA A 112 13.28 5.45 0.95
N ALA A 113 13.66 6.39 1.83
CA ALA A 113 14.98 6.40 2.46
C ALA A 113 15.18 5.15 3.34
N SER A 114 14.25 4.85 4.24
CA SER A 114 14.35 3.68 5.12
C SER A 114 14.29 2.36 4.37
N ILE A 115 13.44 2.24 3.34
CA ILE A 115 13.41 1.05 2.46
C ILE A 115 14.78 0.83 1.80
N LYS A 116 15.43 1.90 1.34
CA LYS A 116 16.76 1.81 0.72
C LYS A 116 17.84 1.40 1.73
N ASN A 117 17.81 1.97 2.92
CA ASN A 117 18.77 1.66 3.99
C ASN A 117 18.61 0.21 4.48
N CYS A 118 17.37 -0.30 4.46
CA CYS A 118 17.01 -1.65 4.88
C CYS A 118 16.99 -2.68 3.75
N LYS A 119 17.54 -2.37 2.56
CA LYS A 119 17.49 -3.26 1.38
C LYS A 119 18.01 -4.68 1.63
N ASP A 120 18.99 -4.83 2.53
CA ASP A 120 19.64 -6.11 2.83
C ASP A 120 19.16 -6.73 4.15
N SER A 121 18.12 -6.18 4.79
CA SER A 121 17.68 -6.58 6.14
C SER A 121 17.06 -7.98 6.20
N LEU A 122 16.42 -8.45 5.13
CA LEU A 122 15.84 -9.79 5.06
C LEU A 122 16.94 -10.85 4.94
N LYS A 123 17.27 -11.50 6.06
CA LYS A 123 18.23 -12.60 6.15
C LYS A 123 17.53 -13.95 6.22
N ASN A 124 16.42 -14.03 6.95
CA ASN A 124 15.67 -15.28 7.12
C ASN A 124 14.70 -15.53 5.95
N LYS A 125 15.16 -16.27 4.94
CA LYS A 125 14.32 -16.68 3.80
C LYS A 125 13.48 -17.94 4.07
N SER A 126 13.87 -18.75 5.06
CA SER A 126 13.18 -20.01 5.40
C SER A 126 11.91 -19.76 6.20
N ASP A 127 11.96 -18.86 7.18
CA ASP A 127 10.81 -18.40 7.92
C ASP A 127 10.42 -17.02 7.40
N LYS A 128 9.40 -17.02 6.55
CA LYS A 128 8.90 -15.82 5.87
C LYS A 128 8.34 -14.78 6.84
N CYS A 129 7.83 -15.21 7.99
CA CYS A 129 7.33 -14.29 9.01
C CYS A 129 8.50 -13.62 9.73
N ALA A 130 9.48 -14.40 10.17
CA ALA A 130 10.69 -13.86 10.78
C ALA A 130 11.44 -12.92 9.82
N GLY A 131 11.60 -13.30 8.55
CA GLY A 131 12.24 -12.44 7.54
C GLY A 131 11.51 -11.12 7.30
N ALA A 132 10.17 -11.13 7.33
CA ALA A 132 9.40 -9.89 7.27
C ALA A 132 9.58 -9.02 8.53
N ALA A 133 9.72 -9.63 9.70
CA ALA A 133 10.00 -8.91 10.94
C ALA A 133 11.38 -8.24 10.92
N GLU A 134 12.40 -8.88 10.35
CA GLU A 134 13.74 -8.29 10.18
C GLU A 134 13.68 -6.99 9.36
N VAL A 135 12.92 -7.00 8.26
CA VAL A 135 12.73 -5.82 7.41
C VAL A 135 11.97 -4.73 8.15
N ALA A 136 10.84 -5.07 8.78
CA ALA A 136 10.02 -4.09 9.49
C ALA A 136 10.77 -3.45 10.67
N LYS A 137 11.54 -4.25 11.41
CA LYS A 137 12.36 -3.79 12.52
C LYS A 137 13.46 -2.85 12.03
N CYS A 138 14.15 -3.19 10.94
CA CYS A 138 15.14 -2.28 10.34
C CYS A 138 14.50 -0.93 9.95
N ILE A 139 13.33 -0.95 9.31
CA ILE A 139 12.64 0.29 8.88
C ILE A 139 12.21 1.11 10.10
N TYR A 140 11.75 0.47 11.17
CA TYR A 140 11.45 1.15 12.44
C TYR A 140 12.70 1.78 13.06
N GLU A 141 13.81 1.06 13.12
CA GLU A 141 15.06 1.54 13.74
C GLU A 141 15.74 2.66 12.94
N ASP A 142 15.57 2.68 11.62
CA ASP A 142 16.14 3.70 10.73
C ASP A 142 15.47 5.08 10.91
N ASP A 143 14.14 5.13 11.04
CA ASP A 143 13.38 6.37 11.28
C ASP A 143 12.12 6.14 12.13
N PRO A 144 12.26 5.90 13.45
CA PRO A 144 11.13 5.61 14.33
C PRO A 144 10.02 6.69 14.30
N PRO A 145 10.34 8.01 14.31
CA PRO A 145 9.33 9.06 14.27
C PRO A 145 8.43 9.07 13.03
N ASN A 146 8.92 8.56 11.89
CA ASN A 146 8.15 8.48 10.65
C ASN A 146 7.76 7.05 10.27
N TYR A 147 7.92 6.09 11.19
CA TYR A 147 7.56 4.70 10.95
C TYR A 147 6.08 4.55 10.59
N PHE A 148 5.83 3.84 9.49
CA PHE A 148 4.50 3.58 8.97
C PHE A 148 4.20 2.09 9.05
N LEU A 149 3.17 1.75 9.82
CA LEU A 149 2.57 0.43 9.88
C LEU A 149 1.05 0.61 9.73
N PRO A 150 0.39 -0.04 8.74
CA PRO A 150 -1.05 -0.06 8.62
C PRO A 150 -1.77 -0.57 9.86
#